data_AF-R6UBE8-F1
#
_entry.id   AF-R6UBE8-F1
#
_cell.length_a   1.000
_cell.length_b   1.000
_cell.length_c   1.000
_cell.angle_alpha   90.00
_cell.angle_beta   90.00
_cell.angle_gamma   90.00
#
_symmetry.space_group_name_H-M   'P 1'
#
loop_
_entity.id
_entity.type
_entity.pdbx_description
1 polymer ?
#
loop_
_entity_poly.entity_id
_entity_poly.type
_entity_poly.pdbx_seq_one_letter_code
_entity_poly.pdbx_strand_id
1 'polypeptide(L)'
;MSINELEAKARELRQLQALIDEAQAEAEALKDAIKAAMGDREAIQAGEYKITWKAVTASRVDTVALRKALPDVAERFTHTTTTRRFCVA
;
A
#
# COMPACT_ATOMS: atom_id res chain seq x y z
N MET A 1 -19.34 -21.66 -13.62
CA MET A 1 -19.05 -20.40 -14.33
C MET A 1 -18.26 -20.76 -15.59
N SER A 2 -18.76 -20.37 -16.76
CA SER A 2 -18.13 -20.60 -18.05
C SER A 2 -16.98 -19.62 -18.28
N ILE A 3 -16.15 -19.89 -19.29
CA ILE A 3 -15.06 -18.98 -19.71
C ILE A 3 -15.62 -17.60 -20.08
N ASN A 4 -16.76 -17.55 -20.77
CA ASN A 4 -17.40 -16.29 -21.16
C ASN A 4 -17.89 -15.48 -19.94
N GLU A 5 -18.41 -16.15 -18.92
CA GLU A 5 -18.81 -15.49 -17.66
C GLU A 5 -17.59 -14.98 -16.87
N LEU A 6 -16.49 -15.73 -16.87
CA LEU A 6 -15.23 -15.28 -16.25
C LEU A 6 -14.63 -14.07 -16.99
N GLU A 7 -14.70 -14.04 -18.32
CA GLU A 7 -14.27 -12.88 -19.11
C GLU A 7 -15.12 -11.64 -18.78
N ALA A 8 -16.45 -11.79 -18.74
CA ALA A 8 -17.36 -10.72 -18.38
C ALA A 8 -17.05 -10.15 -16.98
N LYS A 9 -16.82 -11.04 -16.00
CA LYS A 9 -16.45 -10.64 -14.64
C LYS A 9 -15.06 -10.00 -14.54
N ALA A 10 -14.08 -10.47 -15.30
CA ALA A 10 -12.77 -9.84 -15.36
C ALA A 10 -12.84 -8.42 -15.94
N ARG A 11 -13.66 -8.22 -16.98
CA ARG A 11 -13.89 -6.90 -17.58
C ARG A 11 -14.58 -5.94 -16.61
N GLU A 12 -15.66 -6.39 -15.99
CA GLU A 12 -16.39 -5.62 -14.96
C GLU A 12 -15.44 -5.22 -13.82
N LEU A 13 -14.61 -6.15 -13.36
CA LEU A 13 -13.62 -5.88 -12.32
C LEU A 13 -12.59 -4.84 -12.74
N ARG A 14 -12.04 -4.92 -13.97
CA ARG A 14 -11.08 -3.91 -14.46
C ARG A 14 -11.69 -2.52 -14.53
N GLN A 15 -12.95 -2.41 -14.93
CA GLN A 15 -13.66 -1.12 -14.97
C GLN A 15 -13.82 -0.53 -13.57
N LEU A 16 -14.22 -1.35 -12.58
CA LEU A 16 -14.30 -0.91 -11.18
C LEU A 16 -12.93 -0.52 -10.64
N GLN A 17 -11.88 -1.27 -10.97
CA GLN A 17 -10.53 -0.95 -10.53
C GLN A 17 -10.07 0.41 -11.09
N ALA A 18 -10.35 0.69 -12.37
CA ALA A 18 -10.01 1.99 -12.96
C ALA A 18 -10.71 3.16 -12.24
N LEU A 19 -11.99 3.01 -11.89
CA LEU A 19 -12.73 4.02 -11.12
C LEU A 19 -12.18 4.20 -9.69
N ILE A 20 -11.76 3.10 -9.06
CA ILE A 20 -11.12 3.15 -7.73
C ILE A 20 -9.77 3.88 -7.82
N ASP A 21 -8.96 3.57 -8.82
CA ASP A 21 -7.64 4.16 -8.99
C ASP A 21 -7.75 5.68 -9.24
N GLU A 22 -8.74 6.12 -10.02
CA GLU A 22 -9.06 7.54 -10.22
C GLU A 22 -9.48 8.22 -8.90
N ALA A 23 -10.45 7.64 -8.18
CA ALA A 23 -10.90 8.18 -6.90
C ALA A 23 -9.78 8.21 -5.84
N GLN A 24 -8.88 7.23 -5.87
CA GLN A 24 -7.69 7.20 -5.01
C GLN A 24 -6.71 8.31 -5.37
N ALA A 25 -6.48 8.57 -6.65
CA ALA A 25 -5.64 9.67 -7.10
C ALA A 25 -6.20 11.03 -6.65
N GLU A 26 -7.52 11.23 -6.77
CA GLU A 26 -8.19 12.42 -6.25
C GLU A 26 -8.06 12.55 -4.72
N ALA A 27 -8.24 11.45 -3.99
CA ALA A 27 -8.08 11.44 -2.54
C ALA A 27 -6.64 11.77 -2.10
N GLU A 28 -5.62 11.28 -2.83
CA GLU A 28 -4.23 11.64 -2.58
C GLU A 28 -3.95 13.11 -2.89
N ALA A 29 -4.49 13.65 -3.99
CA ALA A 29 -4.37 15.08 -4.30
C ALA A 29 -4.95 15.97 -3.19
N LEU A 30 -6.09 15.57 -2.60
CA LEU A 30 -6.66 16.26 -1.43
C LEU A 30 -5.77 16.16 -0.19
N LYS A 31 -5.21 14.97 0.09
CA LYS A 31 -4.25 14.80 1.19
C LYS A 31 -3.00 15.65 0.99
N ASP A 32 -2.50 15.75 -0.24
CA ASP A 32 -1.36 16.60 -0.57
C ASP A 32 -1.67 18.07 -0.35
N ALA A 33 -2.85 18.54 -0.76
CA ALA A 33 -3.29 19.90 -0.46
C ALA A 33 -3.38 20.16 1.06
N ILE A 34 -3.89 19.20 1.84
CA ILE A 34 -3.93 19.30 3.31
C ILE A 34 -2.51 19.34 3.90
N LYS A 35 -1.60 18.46 3.47
CA LYS A 35 -0.20 18.46 3.94
C LYS A 35 0.52 19.78 3.59
N ALA A 36 0.30 20.30 2.38
CA ALA A 36 0.84 21.60 1.97
C ALA A 36 0.31 22.74 2.86
N ALA A 37 -0.96 22.70 3.23
CA ALA A 37 -1.54 23.65 4.19
C ALA A 37 -1.03 23.44 5.63
N MET A 38 -0.65 22.22 6.01
CA MET A 38 -0.07 21.93 7.32
C MET A 38 1.35 22.53 7.48
N GLY A 39 2.14 22.56 6.40
CA GLY A 39 3.54 22.97 6.45
C GLY A 39 4.33 22.12 7.45
N ASP A 40 5.07 22.78 8.36
CA ASP A 40 5.88 22.11 9.39
C ASP A 40 5.07 21.67 10.63
N ARG A 41 3.75 21.88 10.64
CA ARG A 41 2.92 21.55 11.80
C ARG A 41 2.61 20.06 11.80
N GLU A 42 2.91 19.39 12.91
CA GLU A 42 2.59 17.98 13.09
C GLU A 42 1.11 17.70 13.39
N ALA A 43 0.35 18.72 13.81
CA ALA A 43 -1.06 18.61 14.13
C ALA A 43 -1.83 19.90 13.85
N ILE A 44 -3.02 19.78 13.27
CA ILE A 44 -3.97 20.87 13.05
C ILE A 44 -5.37 20.42 13.49
N GLN A 45 -6.08 21.28 14.21
CA GLN A 45 -7.52 21.14 14.43
C GLN A 45 -8.25 21.98 13.37
N ALA A 46 -9.05 21.34 12.52
CA ALA A 46 -9.87 21.99 11.50
C ALA A 46 -11.35 21.66 11.75
N GLY A 47 -12.04 22.53 12.48
CA GLY A 47 -13.41 22.25 12.94
C GLY A 47 -13.44 21.02 13.85
N GLU A 48 -14.17 19.99 13.43
CA GLU A 48 -14.26 18.71 14.15
C GLU A 48 -13.09 17.75 13.84
N TYR A 49 -12.30 18.02 12.81
CA TYR A 49 -11.24 17.12 12.37
C TYR A 49 -9.91 17.42 13.05
N LYS A 50 -9.33 16.38 13.67
CA LYS A 50 -7.94 16.40 14.15
C LYS A 50 -7.04 15.76 13.10
N ILE A 51 -6.24 16.57 12.42
CA ILE A 51 -5.32 16.13 11.37
C ILE A 51 -3.91 16.07 11.97
N THR A 52 -3.23 14.93 11.82
CA THR A 52 -1.85 14.77 12.29
C THR A 52 -0.97 14.24 11.18
N TRP A 53 0.22 14.84 11.01
CA TRP A 53 1.24 14.39 10.09
C TRP A 53 2.57 14.37 10.83
N LYS A 54 2.97 13.18 11.29
CA LYS A 54 4.17 12.97 12.10
C LYS A 54 5.17 12.11 11.35
N ALA A 55 6.45 12.38 11.55
CA ALA A 55 7.51 11.50 11.06
C ALA A 55 7.38 10.13 11.75
N VAL A 56 7.25 9.07 10.95
CA VAL A 56 7.27 7.69 11.44
C VAL A 56 8.60 7.07 11.01
N THR A 57 9.42 6.70 11.99
CA THR A 57 10.67 5.96 11.72
C THR A 57 10.39 4.47 11.83
N ALA A 58 10.53 3.76 10.71
CA ALA A 58 10.43 2.31 10.67
C ALA A 58 11.82 1.69 10.57
N SER A 59 12.21 0.90 11.56
CA SER A 59 13.42 0.08 11.52
C SER A 59 13.09 -1.30 10.99
N ARG A 60 13.70 -1.69 9.88
CA ARG A 60 13.56 -3.01 9.27
C ARG A 60 14.92 -3.68 9.16
N VAL A 61 14.96 -4.99 9.40
CA VAL A 61 16.18 -5.77 9.24
C VAL A 61 16.54 -5.81 7.76
N ASP A 62 17.77 -5.45 7.41
CA ASP A 62 18.31 -5.66 6.08
C ASP A 62 18.61 -7.15 5.88
N THR A 63 17.65 -7.85 5.30
CA THR A 63 17.73 -9.30 5.06
C THR A 63 18.81 -9.67 4.04
N VAL A 64 19.21 -8.74 3.17
CA VAL A 64 20.27 -8.95 2.18
C VAL A 64 21.63 -8.89 2.88
N ALA A 65 21.86 -7.85 3.66
CA ALA A 65 23.08 -7.72 4.48
C ALA A 65 23.20 -8.88 5.48
N LEU A 66 22.09 -9.28 6.11
CA LEU A 66 22.06 -10.41 7.05
C LEU A 66 22.44 -11.72 6.35
N ARG A 67 21.88 -12.02 5.18
CA ARG A 67 22.20 -13.25 4.43
C ARG A 67 23.65 -13.27 3.94
N LYS A 68 24.23 -12.10 3.64
CA LYS A 68 25.64 -11.97 3.26
C LYS A 68 26.60 -12.16 4.45
N ALA A 69 26.24 -11.63 5.62
CA ALA A 69 27.09 -11.68 6.81
C ALA A 69 26.94 -12.99 7.60
N LEU A 70 25.71 -13.52 7.70
CA LEU A 70 25.35 -14.68 8.51
C LEU A 70 24.34 -15.57 7.75
N PRO A 71 24.80 -16.33 6.75
CA PRO A 71 23.92 -17.16 5.92
C PRO A 71 23.17 -18.24 6.73
N ASP A 72 23.85 -18.89 7.68
CA ASP A 72 23.26 -19.96 8.50
C ASP A 72 22.11 -19.46 9.38
N VAL A 73 22.24 -18.24 9.90
CA VAL A 73 21.18 -17.59 10.67
C VAL A 73 20.03 -17.19 9.73
N ALA A 74 20.35 -16.57 8.60
CA ALA A 74 19.32 -16.20 7.63
C ALA A 74 18.50 -17.42 7.16
N GLU A 75 19.13 -18.57 6.94
CA GLU A 75 18.46 -19.79 6.54
C GLU A 75 17.55 -20.35 7.66
N ARG A 76 18.07 -20.45 8.90
CA ARG A 76 17.32 -20.98 10.05
C ARG A 76 16.10 -20.16 10.44
N PHE A 77 16.10 -18.86 10.13
CA PHE A 77 15.04 -17.93 10.51
C PHE A 77 14.20 -17.43 9.32
N THR A 78 14.41 -17.97 8.11
CA THR A 78 13.53 -17.68 6.96
C THR A 78 12.34 -18.65 6.95
N HIS A 79 11.12 -18.13 6.99
CA HIS A 79 9.90 -18.92 6.80
C HIS A 79 9.33 -18.72 5.39
N THR A 80 9.13 -19.81 4.64
CA THR A 80 8.50 -19.76 3.33
C THR A 80 7.00 -19.96 3.45
N THR A 81 6.21 -18.93 3.11
CA THR A 81 4.75 -19.01 3.03
C THR A 81 4.31 -18.94 1.58
N THR A 82 3.58 -19.94 1.11
CA THR A 82 3.01 -19.95 -0.24
C THR A 82 1.58 -19.43 -0.19
N THR A 83 1.30 -18.34 -0.89
CA THR A 83 -0.07 -17.80 -1.06
C THR A 83 -0.44 -17.77 -2.54
N ARG A 84 -1.73 -17.92 -2.83
CA ARG A 84 -2.25 -17.72 -4.19
C ARG A 84 -2.60 -16.24 -4.35
N ARG A 85 -1.97 -15.58 -5.33
CA ARG A 85 -2.32 -14.21 -5.69
C ARG A 85 -3.41 -14.22 -6.76
N PHE A 86 -4.52 -13.56 -6.48
CA PHE A 86 -5.49 -13.21 -7.51
C PHE A 86 -4.96 -12.01 -8.31
N CYS A 87 -4.92 -12.13 -9.63
CA CYS A 87 -4.47 -11.08 -10.52
C CYS A 87 -5.28 -11.16 -11.81
N VAL A 88 -5.78 -10.01 -12.26
CA VAL A 88 -6.34 -9.85 -13.59
C VAL A 88 -5.36 -8.92 -14.32
N ALA A 89 -4.70 -9.49 -15.34
CA ALA A 89 -3.82 -8.85 -16.33
C ALA A 89 -4.40 -7.56 -16.89
#